data_AF-B0CS44-F1
#
_entry.id   AF-B0CS44-F1
#
_cell.length_a   1.000
_cell.length_b   1.000
_cell.length_c   1.000
_cell.angle_alpha   90.00
_cell.angle_beta   90.00
_cell.angle_gamma   90.00
#
_symmetry.space_group_name_H-M   'P 1'
#
loop_
_entity.id
_entity.type
_entity.pdbx_description
1 polymer ?
#
loop_
_entity_poly.entity_id
_entity_poly.type
_entity_poly.pdbx_seq_one_letter_code
_entity_poly.pdbx_strand_id
1 'polypeptide(L)'
;MSSDPLSNFGCLDELIQVIYQSVNRFVVLSTVSDDKWNIHLGLCGPEGRWWHGSWTAADVVKVIVCPLFEAAEVPKTKAVEQGSKASDHLIESFAEKLAEAFAEGELVVGNWSSDEGAEIKVNLHRTG
;
A
#
# COMPACT_ATOMS: atom_id res chain seq x y z
N MET A 1 2.82 -22.78 -10.59
CA MET A 1 2.79 -21.43 -11.20
C MET A 1 2.74 -20.46 -10.04
N SER A 2 3.82 -19.74 -9.75
CA SER A 2 3.78 -18.69 -8.73
C SER A 2 2.96 -17.54 -9.31
N SER A 3 1.73 -17.39 -8.85
CA SER A 3 0.92 -16.20 -9.16
C SER A 3 1.73 -14.97 -8.74
N ASP A 4 1.93 -14.01 -9.65
CA ASP A 4 2.56 -12.76 -9.27
C ASP A 4 1.62 -12.03 -8.29
N PRO A 5 2.04 -11.72 -7.06
CA PRO A 5 1.18 -11.06 -6.08
C PRO A 5 0.61 -9.72 -6.59
N LEU A 6 1.31 -9.02 -7.49
CA LEU A 6 0.83 -7.78 -8.10
C LEU A 6 -0.32 -7.99 -9.09
N SER A 7 -0.57 -9.21 -9.54
CA SER A 7 -1.74 -9.52 -10.39
C SER A 7 -3.06 -9.20 -9.68
N ASN A 8 -3.09 -9.20 -8.34
CA ASN A 8 -4.27 -8.85 -7.55
C ASN A 8 -4.43 -7.33 -7.35
N PHE A 9 -3.43 -6.53 -7.72
CA PHE A 9 -3.41 -5.09 -7.45
C PHE A 9 -4.10 -4.28 -8.54
N GLY A 10 -4.66 -4.90 -9.58
CA GLY A 10 -5.36 -4.18 -10.66
C GLY A 10 -6.50 -3.26 -10.19
N CYS A 11 -7.11 -3.53 -9.03
CA CYS A 11 -8.10 -2.65 -8.42
C CYS A 11 -7.53 -1.32 -7.90
N LEU A 12 -6.22 -1.21 -7.77
CA LEU A 12 -5.50 -0.01 -7.35
C LEU A 12 -4.99 0.82 -8.53
N ASP A 13 -5.18 0.37 -9.76
CA ASP A 13 -4.75 1.11 -10.93
C ASP A 13 -5.66 2.32 -11.21
N GLU A 14 -5.05 3.39 -11.70
CA GLU A 14 -5.71 4.66 -12.02
C GLU A 14 -6.55 5.28 -10.89
N LEU A 15 -6.32 4.91 -9.62
CA LEU A 15 -7.02 5.52 -8.49
C LEU A 15 -6.47 6.91 -8.18
N ILE A 16 -7.36 7.83 -7.88
CA ILE A 16 -7.03 9.21 -7.51
C ILE A 16 -7.81 9.59 -6.26
N GLN A 17 -7.13 10.19 -5.29
CA GLN A 17 -7.77 10.74 -4.10
C GLN A 17 -7.23 12.14 -3.80
N VAL A 18 -8.13 13.06 -3.44
CA VAL A 18 -7.75 14.37 -2.91
C VAL A 18 -7.88 14.33 -1.39
N ILE A 19 -6.78 14.63 -0.68
CA ILE A 19 -6.73 14.61 0.78
C ILE A 19 -6.66 16.04 1.30
N TYR A 20 -7.60 16.40 2.17
CA TYR A 20 -7.61 17.67 2.88
C TYR A 20 -7.13 17.47 4.32
N GLN A 21 -6.02 18.09 4.69
CA GLN A 21 -5.50 18.06 6.06
C GLN A 21 -5.19 19.47 6.53
N SER A 22 -6.10 20.02 7.34
CA SER A 22 -6.05 21.42 7.78
C SER A 22 -6.02 22.36 6.57
N VAL A 23 -4.97 23.18 6.44
CA VAL A 23 -4.77 24.12 5.32
C VAL A 23 -4.15 23.46 4.08
N ASN A 24 -3.64 22.23 4.21
CA ASN A 24 -2.94 21.55 3.14
C ASN A 24 -3.89 20.69 2.33
N ARG A 25 -3.66 20.69 1.01
CA ARG A 25 -4.40 19.86 0.05
C ARG A 25 -3.40 18.99 -0.67
N PHE A 26 -3.62 17.70 -0.65
CA PHE A 26 -2.80 16.74 -1.34
C PHE A 26 -3.59 15.99 -2.40
N VAL A 27 -2.90 15.51 -3.43
CA VAL A 27 -3.45 14.60 -4.44
C VAL A 27 -2.60 13.34 -4.43
N VAL A 28 -3.24 12.20 -4.20
CA VAL A 28 -2.63 10.87 -4.35
C VAL A 28 -3.07 10.31 -5.69
N LEU A 29 -2.12 9.84 -6.48
CA LEU A 29 -2.35 9.07 -7.70
C LEU A 29 -1.75 7.68 -7.50
N SER A 30 -2.52 6.66 -7.81
CA SER A 30 -2.11 5.26 -7.77
C SER A 30 -2.06 4.72 -9.20
N THR A 31 -0.97 4.03 -9.53
CA THR A 31 -0.82 3.35 -10.82
C THR A 31 -0.15 2.00 -10.63
N VAL A 32 -0.60 1.00 -11.38
CA VAL A 32 -0.04 -0.35 -11.34
C VAL A 32 0.64 -0.62 -12.68
N SER A 33 1.91 -0.95 -12.61
CA SER A 33 2.70 -1.43 -13.76
C SER A 33 2.87 -2.94 -13.66
N ASP A 34 3.44 -3.56 -14.69
CA ASP A 34 3.67 -5.01 -14.74
C ASP A 34 4.52 -5.53 -13.57
N ASP A 35 5.43 -4.72 -13.03
CA ASP A 35 6.43 -5.15 -12.03
C ASP A 35 6.31 -4.43 -10.67
N LYS A 36 5.44 -3.42 -10.57
CA LYS A 36 5.32 -2.57 -9.37
C LYS A 36 4.01 -1.82 -9.29
N TRP A 37 3.61 -1.53 -8.06
CA TRP A 37 2.58 -0.55 -7.74
C TRP A 37 3.23 0.77 -7.36
N ASN A 38 2.83 1.87 -7.99
CA ASN A 38 3.39 3.20 -7.80
C ASN A 38 2.37 4.13 -7.16
N ILE A 39 2.85 4.98 -6.26
CA ILE A 39 2.09 6.09 -5.68
C ILE A 39 2.81 7.40 -5.97
N HIS A 40 2.07 8.37 -6.48
CA HIS A 40 2.48 9.75 -6.59
C HIS A 40 1.67 10.60 -5.62
N LEU A 41 2.34 11.40 -4.81
CA LEU A 41 1.70 12.32 -3.89
C LEU A 41 2.12 13.74 -4.25
N GLY A 42 1.15 14.61 -4.53
CA GLY A 42 1.37 16.02 -4.81
C GLY A 42 0.82 16.90 -3.69
N LEU A 43 1.59 17.86 -3.21
CA LEU A 43 1.08 18.97 -2.38
C LEU A 43 0.63 20.11 -3.29
N CYS A 44 -0.61 20.58 -3.13
CA CYS A 44 -1.13 21.71 -3.88
C CYS A 44 -0.80 23.03 -3.18
N GLY A 45 -0.22 23.99 -3.91
CA GLY A 45 0.02 25.34 -3.43
C GLY A 45 1.25 25.98 -4.09
N PRO A 46 1.63 27.20 -3.66
CA PRO A 46 2.85 27.87 -4.12
C PRO A 46 4.12 27.06 -3.80
N GLU A 47 4.14 26.39 -2.64
CA GLU A 47 5.19 25.46 -2.22
C GLU A 47 4.90 24.02 -2.69
N GLY A 48 4.21 23.89 -3.84
CA GLY A 48 3.77 22.60 -4.35
C GLY A 48 4.94 21.70 -4.72
N ARG A 49 4.90 20.46 -4.27
CA ARG A 49 5.95 19.47 -4.47
C ARG A 49 5.35 18.09 -4.71
N TRP A 50 6.12 17.24 -5.37
CA TRP A 50 5.73 15.87 -5.68
C TRP A 50 6.68 14.89 -5.00
N TRP A 51 6.09 13.83 -4.45
CA TRP A 51 6.77 12.65 -3.96
C TRP A 51 6.33 11.46 -4.80
N HIS A 52 7.23 10.49 -4.94
CA HIS A 52 6.94 9.23 -5.59
C HIS A 52 7.41 8.07 -4.72
N GLY A 53 6.66 6.98 -4.72
CA GLY A 53 7.02 5.73 -4.08
C GLY A 53 6.58 4.55 -4.95
N SER A 54 7.24 3.42 -4.81
CA SER A 54 6.91 2.20 -5.54
C SER A 54 7.10 0.98 -4.66
N TRP A 55 6.18 0.03 -4.76
CA TRP A 55 6.24 -1.26 -4.09
C TRP A 55 6.34 -2.36 -5.14
N THR A 56 7.34 -3.22 -4.96
CA THR A 56 7.46 -4.45 -5.75
C THR A 56 6.66 -5.58 -5.11
N ALA A 57 6.46 -6.67 -5.86
CA ALA A 57 5.94 -7.94 -5.34
C ALA A 57 6.62 -8.37 -4.02
N ALA A 58 7.95 -8.21 -3.93
CA ALA A 58 8.70 -8.57 -2.73
C ALA A 58 8.36 -7.70 -1.52
N ASP A 59 8.12 -6.39 -1.74
CA ASP A 59 7.74 -5.46 -0.69
C ASP A 59 6.33 -5.76 -0.17
N VAL A 60 5.39 -6.05 -1.06
CA VAL A 60 4.01 -6.43 -0.72
C VAL A 60 4.00 -7.71 0.11
N VAL A 61 4.72 -8.75 -0.34
CA VAL A 61 4.83 -10.01 0.40
C VAL A 61 5.46 -9.79 1.77
N LYS A 62 6.51 -8.96 1.86
CA LYS A 62 7.14 -8.63 3.15
C LYS A 62 6.16 -7.96 4.12
N VAL A 63 5.31 -7.04 3.64
CA VAL A 63 4.33 -6.35 4.50
C VAL A 63 3.21 -7.29 4.96
N ILE A 64 2.72 -8.17 4.09
CA ILE A 64 1.57 -9.05 4.38
C ILE A 64 1.99 -10.31 5.15
N VAL A 65 3.14 -10.89 4.82
CA VAL A 65 3.58 -12.19 5.35
C VAL A 65 4.53 -12.03 6.54
N CYS A 66 5.15 -10.86 6.75
CA CYS A 66 5.94 -10.60 7.94
C CYS A 66 5.28 -9.57 8.87
N PRO A 67 4.22 -9.94 9.62
CA PRO A 67 4.02 -9.30 10.91
C PRO A 67 5.13 -9.85 11.83
N LEU A 68 5.84 -9.00 12.57
CA LEU A 68 6.82 -9.46 13.56
C LEU A 68 6.24 -10.58 14.46
N PHE A 69 6.80 -11.80 14.41
CA PHE A 69 6.64 -12.91 15.37
C PHE A 69 7.97 -13.71 15.32
N GLU A 70 8.79 -13.96 16.37
CA GLU A 70 8.65 -13.93 17.83
C GLU A 70 7.23 -14.18 18.33
N ALA A 71 6.87 -15.47 18.40
CA ALA A 71 6.14 -16.11 19.51
C ALA A 71 5.30 -17.32 19.10
N ALA A 72 5.83 -18.30 18.35
CA ALA A 72 5.37 -19.69 18.50
C ALA A 72 6.28 -20.65 17.72
N GLU A 73 7.01 -21.50 18.44
CA GLU A 73 7.36 -22.81 17.89
C GLU A 73 6.05 -23.57 17.63
N VAL A 74 5.80 -23.97 16.38
CA VAL A 74 4.73 -24.91 16.03
C VAL A 74 5.34 -26.07 15.22
N PRO A 75 4.93 -27.33 15.49
CA PRO A 75 5.69 -28.50 15.10
C PRO A 75 5.68 -28.75 13.59
N LYS A 76 6.82 -29.24 13.09
CA LYS A 76 7.00 -29.76 11.73
C LYS A 76 6.12 -31.00 11.50
N THR A 77 4.88 -30.84 11.04
CA THR A 77 4.17 -31.93 10.35
C THR A 77 3.19 -31.42 9.30
N LYS A 78 3.46 -31.79 8.04
CA LYS A 78 2.63 -31.68 6.82
C LYS A 78 2.53 -30.31 6.15
N ALA A 79 3.66 -29.83 5.63
CA ALA A 79 3.73 -28.74 4.68
C ALA A 79 3.99 -29.28 3.26
N VAL A 80 2.93 -29.58 2.50
CA VAL A 80 2.96 -29.62 1.03
C VAL A 80 1.55 -29.20 0.55
N GLU A 81 1.48 -28.18 -0.32
CA GLU A 81 0.33 -27.69 -1.11
C GLU A 81 -0.71 -26.69 -0.56
N GLN A 82 -0.81 -26.40 0.74
CA GLN A 82 -1.82 -25.44 1.27
C GLN A 82 -1.35 -24.01 1.55
N GLY A 83 -0.05 -23.72 1.37
CA GLY A 83 0.50 -22.38 1.62
C GLY A 83 0.19 -21.33 0.54
N SER A 84 0.04 -21.75 -0.73
CA SER A 84 -0.07 -20.81 -1.86
C SER A 84 -1.43 -20.17 -2.01
N LYS A 85 -2.53 -20.86 -1.67
CA LYS A 85 -3.88 -20.29 -1.79
C LYS A 85 -4.23 -19.34 -0.65
N ALA A 86 -3.70 -19.60 0.54
CA ALA A 86 -3.88 -18.75 1.71
C ALA A 86 -3.12 -17.42 1.54
N SER A 87 -1.91 -17.44 0.97
CA SER A 87 -1.18 -16.21 0.64
C SER A 87 -1.89 -15.37 -0.41
N ASP A 88 -2.42 -16.00 -1.48
CA ASP A 88 -3.09 -15.27 -2.56
C ASP A 88 -4.36 -14.55 -2.06
N HIS A 89 -5.20 -15.22 -1.26
CA HIS A 89 -6.38 -14.60 -0.65
C HIS A 89 -6.02 -13.44 0.30
N LEU A 90 -4.90 -13.54 1.03
CA LEU A 90 -4.45 -12.45 1.90
C LEU A 90 -4.00 -11.22 1.09
N ILE A 91 -3.35 -11.44 -0.06
CA ILE A 91 -2.91 -10.39 -0.97
C ILE A 91 -4.10 -9.73 -1.65
N GLU A 92 -5.06 -10.52 -2.14
CA GLU A 92 -6.32 -10.05 -2.72
C GLU A 92 -7.09 -9.19 -1.71
N SER A 93 -7.36 -9.71 -0.51
CA SER A 93 -8.06 -8.96 0.53
C SER A 93 -7.32 -7.70 0.98
N PHE A 94 -5.98 -7.70 0.94
CA PHE A 94 -5.20 -6.51 1.22
C PHE A 94 -5.40 -5.45 0.12
N ALA A 95 -5.32 -5.84 -1.16
CA ALA A 95 -5.52 -4.94 -2.29
C ALA A 95 -6.94 -4.35 -2.29
N GLU A 96 -7.96 -5.18 -2.04
CA GLU A 96 -9.36 -4.75 -1.95
C GLU A 96 -9.58 -3.71 -0.83
N LYS A 97 -9.10 -3.99 0.38
CA LYS A 97 -9.21 -3.04 1.51
C LYS A 97 -8.49 -1.73 1.24
N LEU A 98 -7.37 -1.81 0.52
CA LEU A 98 -6.63 -0.63 0.15
C LEU A 98 -7.40 0.21 -0.87
N ALA A 99 -8.01 -0.43 -1.87
CA ALA A 99 -8.85 0.23 -2.86
C ALA A 99 -10.10 0.86 -2.22
N GLU A 100 -10.71 0.17 -1.27
CA GLU A 100 -11.82 0.69 -0.46
C GLU A 100 -11.39 1.95 0.31
N ALA A 101 -10.25 1.92 0.98
CA ALA A 101 -9.72 3.08 1.69
C ALA A 101 -9.43 4.29 0.76
N PHE A 102 -8.98 4.05 -0.47
CA PHE A 102 -8.86 5.11 -1.50
C PHE A 102 -10.22 5.72 -1.83
N ALA A 103 -11.24 4.87 -2.04
CA ALA A 103 -12.58 5.29 -2.45
C ALA A 103 -13.34 6.00 -1.32
N GLU A 104 -13.16 5.56 -0.08
CA GLU A 104 -13.80 6.13 1.10
C GLU A 104 -13.11 7.39 1.63
N GLY A 105 -11.90 7.67 1.14
CA GLY A 105 -11.17 8.86 1.52
C GLY A 105 -10.36 8.71 2.80
N GLU A 106 -10.05 7.47 3.20
CA GLU A 106 -9.38 7.15 4.47
C GLU A 106 -7.86 7.36 4.44
N LEU A 107 -7.26 7.66 3.29
CA LEU A 107 -5.83 7.94 3.23
C LEU A 107 -5.48 9.26 3.92
N VAL A 108 -4.44 9.19 4.74
CA VAL A 108 -3.87 10.35 5.43
C VAL A 108 -2.38 10.46 5.15
N VAL A 109 -1.94 11.69 4.89
CA VAL A 109 -0.52 12.02 4.75
C VAL A 109 0.07 12.22 6.15
N GLY A 110 1.13 11.50 6.45
CA GLY A 110 1.87 11.61 7.71
C GLY A 110 3.34 11.96 7.47
N ASN A 111 3.99 12.47 8.51
CA ASN A 111 5.41 12.81 8.50
C ASN A 111 5.84 13.80 7.39
N TRP A 112 4.90 14.61 6.88
CA TRP A 112 5.26 15.62 5.90
C TRP A 112 5.98 16.78 6.60
N SER A 113 7.05 17.30 5.98
CA SER A 113 7.73 18.54 6.41
C SER A 113 8.05 19.45 5.24
N SER A 114 8.32 20.72 5.54
CA SER A 114 8.73 21.73 4.57
C SER A 114 10.16 21.52 4.04
N ASP A 115 10.93 20.64 4.67
CA ASP A 115 12.34 20.45 4.37
C ASP A 115 12.56 19.66 3.08
N GLU A 116 13.63 19.99 2.37
CA GLU A 116 14.02 19.26 1.16
C GLU A 116 14.50 17.86 1.54
N GLY A 117 14.01 16.83 0.82
CA GLY A 117 14.36 15.43 1.08
C GLY A 117 13.56 14.76 2.21
N ALA A 118 12.51 15.39 2.74
CA ALA A 118 11.65 14.79 3.75
C ALA A 118 10.93 13.53 3.25
N GLU A 119 11.06 12.43 4.00
CA GLU A 119 10.36 11.17 3.73
C GLU A 119 8.89 11.28 4.17
N ILE A 120 7.97 11.17 3.21
CA ILE A 120 6.54 11.18 3.49
C ILE A 120 6.01 9.77 3.66
N LYS A 121 5.12 9.59 4.64
CA LYS A 121 4.42 8.33 4.90
C LYS A 121 2.95 8.49 4.56
N VAL A 122 2.44 7.67 3.64
CA VAL A 122 1.00 7.51 3.41
C VAL A 122 0.50 6.46 4.39
N ASN A 123 -0.50 6.80 5.19
CA ASN A 123 -1.11 5.89 6.16
C ASN A 123 -2.60 5.72 5.85
N LEU A 124 -3.13 4.56 6.24
CA LEU A 124 -4.56 4.27 6.21
C LEU A 124 -5.16 4.69 7.56
N HIS A 125 -6.11 5.61 7.55
CA HIS A 125 -6.90 5.91 8.73
C HIS A 125 -8.13 5.00 8.75
N ARG A 126 -7.98 3.76 9.24
CA ARG A 126 -9.08 2.82 9.33
C ARG A 126 -10.15 3.35 10.29
N THR A 127 -11.31 3.74 9.77
CA THR A 127 -12.46 4.06 10.61
C THR A 127 -13.24 2.79 10.94
N GLY A 128 -12.92 2.19 12.10
CA GLY A 128 -13.77 1.27 12.86
C GLY A 128 -14.35 0.07 12.13
#